data_AF-A0A9P9XJF8-F1
#
_entry.id   AF-A0A9P9XJF8-F1
#
_cell.length_a   1.000
_cell.length_b   1.000
_cell.length_c   1.000
_cell.angle_alpha   90.00
_cell.angle_beta   90.00
_cell.angle_gamma   90.00
#
_symmetry.space_group_name_H-M   'P 1'
#
loop_
_entity.id
_entity.type
_entity.pdbx_description
1 polymer ?
#
loop_
_entity_poly.entity_id
_entity_poly.type
_entity_poly.pdbx_seq_one_letter_code
_entity_poly.pdbx_strand_id
1 'polypeptide(L)'
;MSRKILSTFDAVIEDIQDQVQDGDDFRIVYPLTPFPTLFSNYGEDVIGLDEIHKKNSIVFSIQGIFPNMKYVGLLRQRLKEATADIEAYARATGQLIPYLYLNYAGQDQKPLATYGEENFRFLKRVAEKYDPGQFFQYSVPGGFNIKDV
;
A
#
# COMPACT_ATOMS: atom_id res chain seq x y z
N MET A 1 2.91 -3.00 16.87
CA MET A 1 3.13 -2.35 15.57
C MET A 1 3.72 -0.94 15.67
N SER A 2 3.08 0.04 16.32
CA SER A 2 3.48 1.47 16.23
C SER A 2 4.94 1.76 16.61
N ARG A 3 5.49 1.13 17.66
CA ARG A 3 6.92 1.28 18.01
C ARG A 3 7.86 0.79 16.92
N LYS A 4 7.52 -0.31 16.24
CA LYS A 4 8.30 -0.85 15.12
C LYS A 4 8.26 0.12 13.94
N ILE A 5 7.10 0.69 13.62
CA ILE A 5 6.98 1.70 12.56
C ILE A 5 7.87 2.91 12.86
N LEU A 6 7.75 3.48 14.06
CA LEU A 6 8.56 4.63 14.48
C LEU A 6 10.07 4.32 14.39
N SER A 7 10.53 3.24 15.02
CA SER A 7 11.96 2.89 15.02
C SER A 7 12.51 2.63 13.62
N THR A 8 11.69 2.12 12.70
CA THR A 8 12.11 1.87 11.32
C THR A 8 12.32 3.18 10.58
N PHE A 9 11.46 4.18 10.78
CA PHE A 9 11.63 5.48 10.13
C PHE A 9 12.70 6.34 10.77
N ASP A 10 12.87 6.28 12.09
CA ASP A 10 14.00 6.92 12.76
C ASP A 10 15.31 6.40 12.16
N ALA A 11 15.44 5.08 11.97
CA ALA A 11 16.60 4.49 11.31
C ALA A 11 16.78 4.93 9.84
N VAL A 12 15.68 5.13 9.09
CA VAL A 12 15.76 5.68 7.72
C VAL A 12 16.27 7.11 7.74
N ILE A 13 15.79 7.95 8.65
CA ILE A 13 16.25 9.34 8.79
C ILE A 13 17.73 9.37 9.16
N GLU A 14 18.14 8.57 10.14
CA GLU A 14 19.53 8.46 10.58
C GLU A 14 20.48 8.03 9.45
N ASP A 15 20.05 7.10 8.59
CA ASP A 15 20.86 6.62 7.45
C ASP A 15 21.05 7.68 6.36
N ILE A 16 20.04 8.51 6.09
CA ILE A 16 20.04 9.40 4.92
C ILE A 16 20.34 10.86 5.23
N GLN A 17 20.20 11.31 6.49
CA GLN A 17 20.36 12.72 6.84
C GLN A 17 21.73 13.29 6.42
N ASP A 18 22.81 12.52 6.59
CA ASP A 18 24.17 12.94 6.23
C ASP A 18 24.45 12.87 4.71
N GLN A 19 23.55 12.27 3.94
CA GLN A 19 23.62 12.18 2.47
C GLN A 19 22.88 13.33 1.78
N VAL A 20 22.11 14.12 2.54
CA VAL A 20 21.32 15.24 2.06
C VAL A 20 22.08 16.54 2.36
N GLN A 21 22.13 17.44 1.38
CA GLN A 21 22.80 18.73 1.56
C GLN A 21 22.00 19.64 2.50
N ASP A 22 22.70 20.47 3.27
CA ASP A 22 22.10 21.52 4.09
C ASP A 22 21.16 22.40 3.23
N GLY A 23 19.89 22.48 3.63
CA GLY A 23 18.84 23.23 2.91
C GLY A 23 17.96 22.40 1.96
N ASP A 24 18.29 21.12 1.74
CA ASP A 24 17.45 20.17 0.97
C ASP A 24 16.52 19.35 1.90
N ASP A 25 15.82 20.00 2.83
CA ASP A 25 14.99 19.32 3.82
C ASP A 25 13.91 18.44 3.17
N PHE A 26 13.91 17.15 3.49
CA PHE A 26 12.86 16.22 3.10
C PHE A 26 11.97 15.88 4.30
N ARG A 27 10.77 15.38 4.04
CA ARG A 27 9.85 14.91 5.09
C ARG A 27 9.36 13.52 4.77
N ILE A 28 9.36 12.65 5.78
CA ILE A 28 8.67 11.36 5.71
C ILE A 28 7.38 11.51 6.50
N VAL A 29 6.25 11.29 5.82
CA VAL A 29 4.92 11.30 6.43
C VAL A 29 4.38 9.88 6.38
N TYR A 30 3.97 9.35 7.54
CA TYR A 30 3.42 7.99 7.64
C TYR A 30 2.04 7.99 8.30
N PRO A 31 0.96 8.22 7.53
CA PRO A 31 -0.40 8.17 8.07
C PRO A 31 -0.72 6.79 8.66
N LEU A 32 -1.28 6.80 9.87
CA LEU A 32 -1.84 5.64 10.55
C LEU A 32 -3.35 5.82 10.63
N THR A 33 -4.06 5.35 9.61
CA THR A 33 -5.52 5.50 9.52
C THR A 33 -6.19 4.34 10.26
N PRO A 34 -7.00 4.61 11.31
CA PRO A 34 -7.75 3.56 11.99
C PRO A 34 -8.64 2.79 11.02
N PHE A 35 -8.58 1.46 11.10
CA PHE A 35 -9.37 0.57 10.27
C PHE A 35 -10.15 -0.42 11.15
N PRO A 36 -11.27 0.03 11.75
CA PRO A 36 -12.12 -0.82 12.57
C PRO A 36 -12.84 -1.87 11.72
N THR A 37 -13.16 -3.01 12.32
CA THR A 37 -13.91 -4.11 11.67
C THR A 37 -15.32 -3.70 11.25
N LEU A 38 -15.83 -2.57 11.74
CA LEU A 38 -17.09 -1.98 11.27
C LEU A 38 -17.12 -1.84 9.74
N PHE A 39 -15.99 -1.49 9.11
CA PHE A 39 -15.89 -1.34 7.66
C PHE A 39 -15.98 -2.66 6.87
N SER A 40 -16.01 -3.81 7.56
CA SER A 40 -15.95 -5.15 6.95
C SER A 40 -17.07 -6.06 7.43
N ASN A 41 -18.04 -5.52 8.17
CA ASN A 41 -19.12 -6.31 8.79
C ASN A 41 -20.50 -6.01 8.18
N TYR A 42 -20.53 -5.62 6.90
CA TYR A 42 -21.76 -5.31 6.16
C TYR A 42 -22.26 -6.45 5.26
N GLY A 43 -21.65 -7.64 5.34
CA GLY A 43 -21.94 -8.79 4.48
C GLY A 43 -20.81 -9.05 3.49
N GLU A 44 -21.05 -9.98 2.56
CA GLU A 44 -20.11 -10.32 1.49
C GLU A 44 -19.71 -9.09 0.68
N ASP A 45 -18.41 -8.92 0.42
CA ASP A 45 -17.90 -7.78 -0.32
C ASP A 45 -16.88 -8.19 -1.39
N VAL A 46 -16.84 -7.45 -2.49
CA VAL A 46 -15.95 -7.74 -3.64
C VAL A 46 -14.47 -7.45 -3.35
N ILE A 47 -14.17 -6.84 -2.20
CA ILE A 47 -12.79 -6.53 -1.78
C ILE A 47 -12.25 -7.56 -0.78
N GLY A 48 -13.04 -8.58 -0.42
CA GLY A 48 -12.69 -9.74 0.40
C GLY A 48 -12.46 -9.44 1.88
N LEU A 49 -12.86 -8.26 2.36
CA LEU A 49 -12.58 -7.86 3.74
C LEU A 49 -13.43 -8.60 4.75
N ASP A 50 -14.66 -8.92 4.40
CA ASP A 50 -15.58 -9.73 5.19
C ASP A 50 -14.96 -11.07 5.59
N GLU A 51 -14.04 -11.65 4.81
CA GLU A 51 -13.33 -12.88 5.14
C GLU A 51 -12.07 -12.67 5.99
N ILE A 52 -11.27 -11.65 5.71
CA ILE A 52 -9.90 -11.52 6.25
C ILE A 52 -9.77 -10.47 7.39
N HIS A 53 -10.66 -9.48 7.46
CA HIS A 53 -10.56 -8.38 8.42
C HIS A 53 -11.37 -8.63 9.69
N LYS A 54 -10.83 -9.49 10.57
CA LYS A 54 -11.52 -9.94 11.81
C LYS A 54 -11.12 -9.18 13.08
N LYS A 55 -10.15 -8.27 13.00
CA LYS A 55 -9.63 -7.51 14.15
C LYS A 55 -9.42 -6.06 13.77
N ASN A 56 -9.75 -5.14 14.69
CA ASN A 56 -9.47 -3.71 14.50
C ASN A 56 -7.99 -3.52 14.17
N SER A 57 -7.74 -2.75 13.13
CA SER A 57 -6.41 -2.62 12.54
C SER A 57 -6.14 -1.18 12.12
N ILE A 58 -5.04 -0.97 11.42
CA ILE A 58 -4.61 0.32 10.92
C ILE A 58 -4.20 0.12 9.46
N VAL A 59 -4.69 0.98 8.58
CA VAL A 59 -4.10 1.14 7.25
C VAL A 59 -2.92 2.07 7.38
N PHE A 60 -1.75 1.57 7.00
CA PHE A 60 -0.48 2.26 7.05
C PHE A 60 -0.07 2.69 5.63
N SER A 61 0.34 3.95 5.47
CA SER A 61 0.95 4.45 4.24
C SER A 61 2.18 5.29 4.54
N ILE A 62 3.02 5.48 3.52
CA ILE A 62 4.32 6.15 3.65
C ILE A 62 4.47 7.09 2.45
N GLN A 63 4.83 8.33 2.73
CA GLN A 63 5.00 9.37 1.73
C GLN A 63 6.28 10.15 2.00
N GLY A 64 7.14 10.23 0.99
CA GLY A 64 8.31 11.12 1.01
C GLY A 64 7.97 12.43 0.30
N ILE A 65 8.14 13.56 0.98
CA ILE A 65 7.97 14.90 0.42
C ILE A 65 9.36 15.50 0.24
N PHE A 66 9.66 15.97 -0.97
CA PHE A 66 10.97 16.52 -1.33
C PHE A 66 10.86 17.94 -1.87
N PRO A 67 11.90 18.76 -1.67
CA PRO A 67 12.02 20.05 -2.33
C PRO A 67 12.49 19.91 -3.78
N ASN A 68 13.20 18.82 -4.11
CA ASN A 68 13.75 18.57 -5.44
C ASN A 68 13.86 17.07 -5.76
N MET A 69 14.18 16.75 -7.01
CA MET A 69 14.22 15.36 -7.52
C MET A 69 15.54 14.61 -7.23
N LYS A 70 16.55 15.27 -6.66
CA LYS A 70 17.93 14.75 -6.53
C LYS A 70 18.01 13.46 -5.71
N TYR A 71 17.20 13.35 -4.65
CA TYR A 71 17.24 12.23 -3.70
C TYR A 71 16.07 11.26 -3.85
N VAL A 72 15.22 11.43 -4.87
CA VAL A 72 14.01 10.62 -5.04
C VAL A 72 14.35 9.13 -5.17
N GLY A 73 15.41 8.78 -5.89
CA GLY A 73 15.87 7.39 -6.01
C GLY A 73 16.29 6.79 -4.66
N LEU A 74 17.15 7.51 -3.93
CA LEU A 74 17.67 7.10 -2.62
C LEU A 74 16.53 6.87 -1.62
N LEU A 75 15.66 7.87 -1.44
CA LEU A 75 14.59 7.75 -0.44
C LEU A 75 13.52 6.74 -0.89
N ARG A 76 13.17 6.63 -2.19
CA ARG A 76 12.27 5.56 -2.65
C ARG A 76 12.80 4.18 -2.29
N GLN A 77 14.09 3.94 -2.50
CA GLN A 77 14.73 2.67 -2.11
C GLN A 77 14.61 2.44 -0.60
N ARG A 78 14.99 3.42 0.23
CA ARG A 78 14.97 3.28 1.69
C ARG A 78 13.56 3.11 2.25
N LEU A 79 12.58 3.84 1.73
CA LEU A 79 11.18 3.68 2.15
C LEU A 79 10.62 2.31 1.73
N LYS A 80 11.02 1.78 0.58
CA LYS A 80 10.64 0.43 0.15
C LYS A 80 11.23 -0.64 1.08
N GLU A 81 12.51 -0.53 1.42
CA GLU A 81 13.20 -1.41 2.36
C GLU A 81 12.52 -1.36 3.75
N ALA A 82 12.22 -0.16 4.26
CA ALA A 82 11.49 0.05 5.51
C ALA A 82 10.08 -0.56 5.49
N THR A 83 9.34 -0.38 4.38
CA THR A 83 8.00 -0.99 4.23
C THR A 83 8.07 -2.51 4.28
N ALA A 84 9.04 -3.11 3.59
CA ALA A 84 9.23 -4.55 3.57
C ALA A 84 9.60 -5.12 4.95
N ASP A 85 10.45 -4.42 5.71
CA ASP A 85 10.80 -4.79 7.09
C ASP A 85 9.58 -4.71 8.04
N ILE A 86 8.76 -3.66 7.92
CA ILE A 86 7.50 -3.53 8.68
C ILE A 86 6.53 -4.67 8.32
N GLU A 87 6.37 -4.98 7.03
CA GLU A 87 5.51 -6.08 6.57
C GLU A 87 6.00 -7.43 7.09
N ALA A 88 7.30 -7.70 7.00
CA ALA A 88 7.91 -8.93 7.51
C ALA A 88 7.67 -9.09 9.02
N TYR A 89 7.84 -8.00 9.79
CA TYR A 89 7.54 -7.99 11.22
C TYR A 89 6.04 -8.24 11.50
N ALA A 90 5.15 -7.60 10.74
CA ALA A 90 3.71 -7.81 10.86
C ALA A 90 3.32 -9.26 10.58
N ARG A 91 3.94 -9.88 9.57
CA ARG A 91 3.76 -11.28 9.22
C ARG A 91 4.25 -12.21 10.33
N ALA A 92 5.47 -11.99 10.82
CA ALA A 92 6.09 -12.79 11.88
C ALA A 92 5.32 -12.73 13.21
N THR A 93 4.63 -11.61 13.48
CA THR A 93 3.85 -11.40 14.70
C THR A 93 2.36 -11.70 14.56
N GLY A 94 1.91 -12.18 13.39
CA GLY A 94 0.49 -12.46 13.13
C GLY A 94 -0.40 -11.22 13.13
N GLN A 95 0.18 -10.04 12.89
CA GLN A 95 -0.51 -8.74 12.84
C GLN A 95 -0.81 -8.29 11.40
N LEU A 96 -0.23 -8.95 10.39
CA LEU A 96 -0.48 -8.64 8.98
C LEU A 96 -1.87 -9.13 8.55
N ILE A 97 -2.70 -8.19 8.10
CA ILE A 97 -3.89 -8.50 7.31
C ILE A 97 -3.44 -8.52 5.86
N PRO A 98 -3.70 -9.60 5.08
CA PRO A 98 -3.25 -9.74 3.70
C PRO A 98 -4.10 -8.91 2.73
N TYR A 99 -4.22 -7.61 3.01
CA TYR A 99 -5.01 -6.63 2.28
C TYR A 99 -4.18 -5.39 1.97
N LEU A 100 -4.26 -4.91 0.73
CA LEU A 100 -3.65 -3.65 0.33
C LEU A 100 -4.74 -2.65 0.00
N TYR A 101 -4.76 -1.54 0.73
CA TYR A 101 -5.71 -0.47 0.50
C TYR A 101 -5.38 0.27 -0.80
N LEU A 102 -6.19 0.06 -1.83
CA LEU A 102 -5.95 0.53 -3.20
C LEU A 102 -5.59 2.02 -3.28
N ASN A 103 -6.25 2.87 -2.47
CA ASN A 103 -6.03 4.32 -2.49
C ASN A 103 -4.65 4.74 -2.00
N TYR A 104 -3.96 3.90 -1.23
CA TYR A 104 -2.61 4.17 -0.70
C TYR A 104 -1.53 3.27 -1.31
N ALA A 105 -1.90 2.39 -2.23
CA ALA A 105 -0.95 1.47 -2.83
C ALA A 105 0.05 2.20 -3.74
N GLY A 106 1.32 1.84 -3.62
CA GLY A 106 2.38 2.28 -4.51
C GLY A 106 2.28 1.65 -5.91
N GLN A 107 2.96 2.25 -6.89
CA GLN A 107 2.95 1.77 -8.28
C GLN A 107 3.48 0.35 -8.46
N ASP A 108 4.32 -0.12 -7.54
CA ASP A 108 4.91 -1.46 -7.53
C ASP A 108 4.09 -2.49 -6.75
N GLN A 109 2.97 -2.08 -6.15
CA GLN A 109 2.07 -2.95 -5.40
C GLN A 109 0.90 -3.42 -6.28
N LYS A 110 0.29 -4.55 -5.91
CA LYS A 110 -0.85 -5.14 -6.63
C LYS A 110 -2.07 -5.26 -5.74
N PRO A 111 -2.79 -4.16 -5.42
CA PRO A 111 -3.88 -4.17 -4.46
C PRO A 111 -5.05 -5.06 -4.87
N LEU A 112 -5.38 -5.11 -6.16
CA LEU A 112 -6.44 -5.96 -6.69
C LEU A 112 -6.17 -7.47 -6.46
N ALA A 113 -4.91 -7.89 -6.36
CA ALA A 113 -4.54 -9.26 -6.04
C ALA A 113 -4.95 -9.67 -4.61
N THR A 114 -5.21 -8.69 -3.74
CA THR A 114 -5.55 -8.94 -2.33
C THR A 114 -7.04 -9.14 -2.07
N TYR A 115 -7.88 -9.03 -3.10
CA TYR A 115 -9.34 -9.14 -2.95
C TYR A 115 -9.84 -10.60 -2.86
N GLY A 116 -8.94 -11.57 -3.09
CA GLY A 116 -9.27 -12.99 -3.17
C GLY A 116 -9.53 -13.44 -4.61
N GLU A 117 -9.21 -14.70 -4.88
CA GLU A 117 -9.28 -15.29 -6.23
C GLU A 117 -10.70 -15.27 -6.82
N GLU A 118 -11.72 -15.54 -6.00
CA GLU A 118 -13.11 -15.56 -6.47
C GLU A 118 -13.61 -14.17 -6.85
N ASN A 119 -13.33 -13.18 -5.99
CA ASN A 119 -13.64 -11.79 -6.22
C ASN A 119 -12.91 -11.23 -7.44
N PHE A 120 -11.62 -11.55 -7.59
CA PHE A 120 -10.85 -11.14 -8.76
C PHE A 120 -11.41 -11.75 -10.05
N ARG A 121 -11.76 -13.04 -10.05
CA ARG A 121 -12.43 -13.69 -11.20
C ARG A 121 -13.79 -13.05 -11.50
N PHE A 122 -14.54 -12.64 -10.48
CA PHE A 122 -15.78 -11.89 -10.67
C PHE A 122 -15.52 -10.54 -11.35
N LEU A 123 -14.55 -9.75 -10.87
CA LEU A 123 -14.16 -8.47 -11.48
C LEU A 123 -13.75 -8.65 -12.95
N LYS A 124 -12.98 -9.70 -13.27
CA LYS A 124 -12.60 -10.02 -14.64
C LYS A 124 -13.83 -10.28 -15.53
N ARG A 125 -14.79 -11.10 -15.09
CA ARG A 125 -16.03 -11.34 -15.84
C ARG A 125 -16.87 -10.07 -16.02
N VAL A 126 -16.91 -9.21 -15.02
CA VAL A 126 -17.60 -7.91 -15.10
C VAL A 126 -16.93 -7.02 -16.14
N ALA A 127 -15.60 -6.92 -16.13
CA ALA A 127 -14.86 -6.15 -17.11
C ALA A 127 -15.09 -6.68 -18.54
N GLU A 128 -15.03 -8.00 -18.76
CA GLU A 128 -15.31 -8.60 -20.07
C GLU A 128 -16.74 -8.33 -20.57
N LYS A 129 -17.72 -8.31 -19.66
CA LYS A 129 -19.12 -8.08 -20.02
C LYS A 129 -19.42 -6.61 -20.36
N TYR A 130 -18.86 -5.68 -19.59
CA TYR A 130 -19.24 -4.27 -19.65
C TYR A 130 -18.21 -3.36 -20.35
N ASP A 131 -16.97 -3.81 -20.47
CA ASP A 131 -15.91 -3.17 -21.26
C ASP A 131 -15.25 -4.20 -22.20
N PRO A 132 -16.01 -4.78 -23.15
CA PRO A 132 -15.48 -5.80 -24.07
C PRO A 132 -14.34 -5.26 -24.96
N GLY A 133 -14.30 -3.94 -25.19
CA GLY A 133 -13.21 -3.27 -25.89
C GLY A 133 -11.97 -3.02 -25.03
N GLN A 134 -12.02 -3.35 -23.75
CA GLN A 134 -10.94 -3.19 -22.77
C GLN A 134 -10.42 -1.74 -22.70
N PHE A 135 -11.28 -0.75 -22.95
CA PHE A 135 -10.92 0.67 -22.96
C PHE A 135 -10.29 1.08 -21.63
N PHE A 136 -10.86 0.68 -20.49
CA PHE A 136 -10.31 1.00 -19.18
C PHE A 136 -9.03 0.25 -18.87
N GLN A 137 -8.76 -0.86 -19.56
CA GLN A 137 -7.52 -1.62 -19.38
C GLN A 137 -6.35 -1.02 -20.19
N TYR A 138 -6.60 -0.36 -21.33
CA TYR A 138 -5.51 0.12 -22.21
C TYR A 138 -5.50 1.63 -22.47
N SER A 139 -6.65 2.29 -22.41
CA SER A 139 -6.80 3.70 -22.77
C SER A 139 -6.80 4.64 -21.56
N VAL A 140 -6.85 4.11 -20.34
CA VAL A 140 -6.75 4.88 -19.09
C VAL A 140 -5.39 4.60 -18.45
N PRO A 141 -4.35 5.41 -18.72
CA PRO A 141 -3.04 5.21 -18.13
C PRO A 141 -3.04 5.55 -16.64
N GLY A 142 -2.33 4.72 -15.86
CA GLY A 142 -2.23 4.86 -14.41
C GLY A 142 -3.21 3.96 -13.65
N GLY A 143 -3.17 4.07 -12.31
CA GLY A 143 -3.98 3.24 -11.42
C GLY A 143 -3.59 1.76 -11.44
N PHE A 144 -4.50 0.91 -10.95
CA PHE A 144 -4.35 -0.54 -10.93
C PHE A 144 -5.42 -1.17 -11.82
N ASN A 145 -5.00 -1.89 -12.86
CA ASN A 145 -5.91 -2.53 -13.81
C ASN A 145 -5.95 -4.04 -13.60
N ILE A 146 -7.07 -4.65 -13.97
CA ILE A 146 -7.28 -6.11 -13.86
C ILE A 146 -6.24 -6.85 -14.71
N LYS A 147 -5.84 -6.31 -15.86
CA LYS A 147 -4.82 -6.89 -16.73
C LYS A 147 -3.40 -6.94 -16.13
N ASP A 148 -3.11 -6.16 -15.07
CA ASP A 148 -1.77 -5.98 -14.50
C ASP A 148 -1.54 -6.81 -13.22
N VAL A 149 -2.58 -7.54 -12.80
CA VAL A 149 -2.56 -8.46 -11.66
C VAL A 149 -1.97 -9.79 -12.09
#